data_AF-A0A7Y4MTH9-F1
#
_entry.id   AF-A0A7Y4MTH9-F1
#
_cell.length_a   1.000
_cell.length_b   1.000
_cell.length_c   1.000
_cell.angle_alpha   90.00
_cell.angle_beta   90.00
_cell.angle_gamma   90.00
#
_symmetry.space_group_name_H-M   'P 1'
#
loop_
_entity.id
_entity.type
_entity.pdbx_description
1 polymer ?
#
loop_
_entity_poly.entity_id
_entity_poly.type
_entity_poly.pdbx_seq_one_letter_code
_entity_poly.pdbx_strand_id
1 'polypeptide(L)'
;MLGPLALQALRELISSGRLKAAVRASRDGTNWVALPELAELSDLFASARPTPSLELQQAERLRAQMRAMQSLPAHEVFGLKPTANLDELRLAYFRMARRFTPDHVSPDTHPELKKVSAEIFDFLSRRMRDAEATWTQAVQAPRPPPPVVP
;
A
#
# COMPACT_ATOMS: atom_id res chain seq x y z
N MET A 1 5.16 25.10 6.47
CA MET A 1 4.10 25.94 5.88
C MET A 1 4.39 26.10 4.40
N LEU A 2 3.44 25.77 3.53
CA LEU A 2 3.56 26.10 2.10
C LEU A 2 3.36 27.62 1.96
N GLY A 3 4.24 28.29 1.22
CA GLY A 3 4.14 29.72 0.95
C GLY A 3 2.90 30.09 0.11
N PRO A 4 2.74 31.36 -0.29
CA PRO A 4 1.61 31.78 -1.12
C PRO A 4 1.57 30.96 -2.42
N LEU A 5 0.58 30.06 -2.50
CA LEU A 5 0.34 29.20 -3.66
C LEU A 5 -0.74 29.86 -4.52
N ALA A 6 -0.44 30.02 -5.81
CA ALA A 6 -1.45 30.40 -6.78
C ALA A 6 -2.57 29.35 -6.81
N LEU A 7 -3.81 29.80 -6.97
CA LEU A 7 -5.00 28.93 -7.08
C LEU A 7 -4.80 27.82 -8.13
N GLN A 8 -4.13 28.15 -9.24
CA GLN A 8 -3.85 27.20 -10.31
C GLN A 8 -2.92 26.05 -9.87
N ALA A 9 -1.85 26.36 -9.13
CA ALA A 9 -0.94 25.35 -8.59
C ALA A 9 -1.63 24.48 -7.53
N LEU A 10 -2.55 25.06 -6.75
CA LEU A 10 -3.37 24.30 -5.81
C LEU A 10 -4.29 23.31 -6.54
N ARG A 11 -4.91 23.72 -7.66
CA ARG A 11 -5.74 22.84 -8.49
C ARG A 11 -4.95 21.68 -9.07
N GLU A 12 -3.73 21.92 -9.55
CA GLU A 12 -2.83 20.86 -10.05
C GLU A 12 -2.41 19.88 -8.95
N LEU A 13 -2.18 20.37 -7.74
CA LEU A 13 -1.83 19.50 -6.61
C LEU A 13 -3.01 18.65 -6.13
N ILE A 14 -4.23 19.18 -6.20
CA ILE A 14 -5.46 18.43 -5.90
C ILE A 14 -5.72 17.39 -7.00
N SER A 15 -5.65 17.77 -8.27
CA SER A 15 -5.92 16.86 -9.40
C SER A 15 -4.88 15.74 -9.53
N SER A 16 -3.63 16.00 -9.16
CA SER A 16 -2.58 14.99 -9.10
C SER A 16 -2.66 14.06 -7.88
N GLY A 17 -3.60 14.28 -6.96
CA GLY A 17 -3.78 13.48 -5.74
C GLY A 17 -2.62 13.60 -4.75
N ARG A 18 -1.70 14.55 -4.96
CA ARG A 18 -0.53 14.76 -4.08
C ARG A 18 -0.89 15.54 -2.82
N LEU A 19 -2.05 16.18 -2.82
CA LEU A 19 -2.53 17.01 -1.73
C LEU A 19 -3.59 16.23 -0.93
N LYS A 20 -3.17 15.71 0.23
CA LYS A 20 -4.03 14.91 1.12
C LYS A 20 -5.06 15.80 1.82
N ALA A 21 -6.23 15.25 2.13
CA ALA A 21 -7.36 15.96 2.75
C ALA A 21 -7.05 16.66 4.10
N ALA A 22 -5.93 16.33 4.75
CA ALA A 22 -5.50 16.92 6.02
C ALA A 22 -4.83 18.31 5.89
N VAL A 23 -4.74 18.89 4.70
CA VAL A 23 -4.08 20.18 4.50
C VAL A 23 -5.08 21.33 4.76
N ARG A 24 -4.64 22.30 5.58
CA ARG A 24 -5.37 23.54 5.86
C ARG A 24 -4.86 24.66 4.96
N ALA A 25 -5.77 25.51 4.50
CA ALA A 25 -5.47 26.69 3.72
C ALA A 25 -6.06 27.93 4.40
N SER A 26 -5.37 29.06 4.25
CA SER A 26 -5.82 30.36 4.73
C SER A 26 -5.74 31.37 3.60
N ARG A 27 -6.76 32.22 3.49
CA ARG A 27 -6.83 33.30 2.49
C ARG A 27 -6.24 34.61 3.02
N ASP A 28 -6.24 34.78 4.34
CA ASP A 28 -5.92 36.00 5.06
C ASP A 28 -4.75 35.83 6.05
N GLY A 29 -4.13 34.64 6.08
CA GLY A 29 -3.07 34.25 7.01
C GLY A 29 -3.55 34.05 8.46
N THR A 30 -4.81 34.34 8.76
CA THR A 30 -5.36 34.42 10.12
C THR A 30 -6.36 33.29 10.36
N ASN A 31 -7.24 33.02 9.38
CA ASN A 31 -8.23 31.96 9.41
C ASN A 31 -7.77 30.77 8.57
N TRP A 32 -7.47 29.66 9.23
CA TRP A 32 -7.02 28.43 8.60
C TRP A 32 -8.16 27.41 8.58
N VAL A 33 -8.71 27.15 7.40
CA VAL A 33 -9.81 26.21 7.19
C VAL A 33 -9.30 24.95 6.51
N ALA A 34 -9.98 23.82 6.73
CA ALA A 34 -9.64 22.60 6.01
C ALA A 34 -9.97 22.78 4.52
N LEU A 35 -9.08 22.31 3.63
CA LEU A 35 -9.30 22.42 2.19
C LEU A 35 -10.67 21.87 1.69
N PRO A 36 -11.23 20.79 2.27
CA PRO A 36 -12.56 20.30 1.88
C PRO A 36 -13.72 21.22 2.27
N GLU A 37 -13.54 22.11 3.24
CA GLU A 37 -14.57 23.04 3.73
C GLU A 37 -14.67 24.31 2.87
N LEU A 38 -13.70 24.54 1.97
CA LEU A 38 -13.72 25.64 1.02
C LEU A 38 -14.67 25.28 -0.14
N ALA A 39 -15.80 25.99 -0.24
CA ALA A 39 -16.81 25.79 -1.28
C ALA A 39 -16.27 25.87 -2.72
N GLU A 40 -15.21 26.64 -2.96
CA GLU A 40 -14.56 26.73 -4.27
C GLU A 40 -13.72 25.48 -4.64
N LEU A 41 -13.36 24.67 -3.63
CA LEU A 41 -12.53 23.48 -3.79
C LEU A 41 -13.32 22.18 -3.59
N SER A 42 -14.51 22.24 -2.97
CA SER A 42 -15.37 21.07 -2.76
C SER A 42 -15.71 20.38 -4.07
N ASP A 43 -15.99 21.12 -5.15
CA ASP A 43 -16.25 20.54 -6.48
C ASP A 43 -15.01 19.89 -7.11
N LEU A 44 -13.82 20.45 -6.85
CA LEU A 44 -12.55 19.86 -7.30
C LEU A 44 -12.24 18.56 -6.56
N PHE A 45 -12.51 18.51 -5.25
CA PHE A 45 -12.40 17.26 -4.49
C PHE A 45 -13.47 16.24 -4.88
N ALA A 46 -14.69 16.68 -5.23
CA ALA A 46 -15.76 15.80 -5.68
C ALA A 46 -15.45 15.18 -7.06
N SER A 47 -14.94 15.98 -8.00
CA SER A 47 -14.53 15.52 -9.34
C SER A 47 -13.24 14.70 -9.34
N ALA A 48 -12.36 14.89 -8.35
CA ALA A 48 -11.16 14.08 -8.16
C ALA A 48 -11.44 12.73 -7.47
N ARG A 49 -12.65 12.46 -6.99
CA ARG A 49 -12.99 11.12 -6.47
C ARG A 49 -12.96 10.14 -7.64
N PRO A 50 -12.28 8.98 -7.50
CA PRO A 50 -12.31 7.95 -8.52
C PRO A 50 -13.77 7.58 -8.78
N THR A 51 -14.18 7.60 -10.05
CA THR A 51 -15.50 7.11 -10.42
C THR A 51 -15.59 5.61 -10.15
N PRO A 52 -16.79 5.06 -9.86
CA PRO A 52 -16.98 3.62 -9.61
C PRO A 52 -16.41 2.72 -10.72
N SER A 53 -16.41 3.19 -11.97
CA SER A 53 -15.80 2.49 -13.11
C SER A 53 -14.28 2.39 -13.02
N LEU A 54 -13.61 3.44 -12.52
CA LEU A 54 -12.16 3.43 -12.30
C LEU A 54 -11.78 2.53 -11.13
N GLU A 55 -12.58 2.51 -10.05
CA GLU A 55 -12.35 1.61 -8.91
C GLU A 55 -12.50 0.14 -9.32
N LEU A 56 -13.45 -0.19 -10.20
CA LEU A 56 -13.63 -1.53 -10.74
C LEU A 56 -12.42 -1.97 -11.58
N GLN A 57 -11.95 -1.10 -12.49
CA GLN A 57 -10.75 -1.36 -13.29
C GLN A 57 -9.51 -1.53 -12.41
N GLN A 58 -9.41 -0.74 -11.33
CA GLN A 58 -8.33 -0.89 -10.35
C GLN A 58 -8.39 -2.25 -9.65
N ALA A 59 -9.59 -2.70 -9.25
CA ALA A 59 -9.78 -4.01 -8.64
C ALA A 59 -9.36 -5.15 -9.59
N GLU A 60 -9.71 -5.06 -10.88
CA GLU A 60 -9.28 -6.04 -11.88
C GLU A 60 -7.75 -6.07 -12.06
N ARG A 61 -7.12 -4.90 -12.14
CA ARG A 61 -5.65 -4.80 -12.24
C ARG A 61 -4.96 -5.40 -11.03
N LEU A 62 -5.45 -5.11 -9.83
CA LEU A 62 -4.94 -5.69 -8.58
C LEU A 62 -5.11 -7.21 -8.55
N ARG A 63 -6.25 -7.72 -9.02
CA ARG A 63 -6.52 -9.17 -9.11
C ARG A 63 -5.61 -9.85 -10.13
N ALA A 64 -5.31 -9.21 -11.26
CA ALA A 64 -4.33 -9.71 -12.24
C ALA A 64 -2.91 -9.72 -11.66
N GLN A 65 -2.50 -8.65 -10.97
CA GLN A 65 -1.21 -8.58 -10.30
C GLN A 65 -1.06 -9.66 -9.23
N MET A 66 -2.09 -9.88 -8.41
CA MET A 66 -2.10 -10.95 -7.41
C MET A 66 -1.87 -12.32 -8.04
N ARG A 67 -2.56 -12.63 -9.16
CA ARG A 67 -2.36 -13.89 -9.90
C ARG A 67 -0.94 -14.03 -10.43
N ALA A 68 -0.34 -12.96 -10.94
CA ALA A 68 1.04 -12.97 -11.39
C ALA A 68 2.03 -13.21 -10.24
N MET A 69 1.76 -12.69 -9.04
CA MET A 69 2.63 -12.91 -7.86
C MET A 69 2.49 -14.30 -7.25
N GLN A 70 1.39 -15.03 -7.50
CA GLN A 70 1.19 -16.36 -6.92
C GLN A 70 2.22 -17.39 -7.39
N SER A 71 2.78 -17.24 -8.60
CA SER A 71 3.82 -18.13 -9.11
C SER A 71 5.23 -17.76 -8.64
N LEU A 72 5.42 -16.60 -8.03
CA LEU A 72 6.74 -16.11 -7.64
C LEU A 72 7.18 -16.67 -6.28
N PRO A 73 8.49 -16.83 -6.03
CA PRO A 73 9.01 -17.15 -4.71
C PRO A 73 8.82 -15.97 -3.74
N ALA A 74 8.80 -16.24 -2.43
CA ALA A 74 8.48 -15.22 -1.41
C ALA A 74 9.37 -13.97 -1.50
N HIS A 75 10.68 -14.14 -1.72
CA HIS A 75 11.61 -13.01 -1.85
C HIS A 75 11.25 -12.12 -3.05
N GLU A 76 10.86 -12.68 -4.20
CA GLU A 76 10.42 -11.89 -5.35
C GLU A 76 9.07 -11.20 -5.12
N VAL A 77 8.11 -11.87 -4.44
CA VAL A 77 6.83 -11.26 -4.07
C VAL A 77 7.03 -9.99 -3.24
N PHE A 78 8.01 -10.00 -2.34
CA PHE A 78 8.34 -8.85 -1.49
C PHE A 78 9.41 -7.91 -2.08
N GLY A 79 9.90 -8.17 -3.30
CA GLY A 79 10.93 -7.36 -3.96
C GLY A 79 12.29 -7.40 -3.27
N LEU A 80 12.61 -8.51 -2.63
CA LEU A 80 13.86 -8.75 -1.91
C LEU A 80 14.80 -9.66 -2.69
N LYS A 81 16.08 -9.59 -2.32
CA LYS A 81 17.09 -10.52 -2.85
C LYS A 81 16.88 -11.93 -2.27
N PRO A 82 17.28 -13.00 -2.98
CA PRO A 82 17.20 -14.37 -2.46
C PRO A 82 18.00 -14.58 -1.17
N THR A 83 19.01 -13.75 -0.93
CA THR A 83 19.87 -13.77 0.27
C THR A 83 19.32 -12.93 1.43
N ALA A 84 18.14 -12.32 1.27
CA ALA A 84 17.56 -11.47 2.30
C ALA A 84 17.24 -12.27 3.57
N ASN A 85 17.44 -11.63 4.72
CA ASN A 85 17.16 -12.26 6.01
C ASN A 85 15.67 -12.17 6.38
N LEU A 86 15.27 -12.88 7.43
CA LEU A 86 13.87 -12.91 7.86
C LEU A 86 13.34 -11.54 8.33
N ASP A 87 14.20 -10.71 8.93
CA ASP A 87 13.79 -9.39 9.41
C ASP A 87 13.56 -8.41 8.24
N GLU A 88 14.37 -8.49 7.18
CA GLU A 88 14.15 -7.77 5.93
C GLU A 88 12.83 -8.19 5.26
N LEU A 89 12.52 -9.49 5.29
CA LEU A 89 11.25 -10.04 4.81
C LEU A 89 10.06 -9.48 5.60
N ARG A 90 10.14 -9.45 6.94
CA ARG A 90 9.11 -8.86 7.81
C ARG A 90 8.90 -7.38 7.50
N LEU A 91 9.98 -6.61 7.37
CA LEU A 91 9.90 -5.18 7.04
C LEU A 91 9.26 -4.95 5.67
N ALA A 92 9.59 -5.76 4.66
CA ALA A 92 8.97 -5.68 3.35
C ALA A 92 7.48 -6.05 3.38
N TYR A 93 7.12 -7.10 4.14
CA TYR A 93 5.73 -7.48 4.40
C TYR A 93 4.96 -6.32 5.03
N PHE A 94 5.42 -5.74 6.15
CA PHE A 94 4.69 -4.65 6.81
C PHE A 94 4.47 -3.45 5.90
N ARG A 95 5.47 -3.09 5.11
CA ARG A 95 5.39 -1.98 4.14
C ARG A 95 4.37 -2.26 3.03
N MET A 96 4.31 -3.48 2.50
CA MET A 96 3.33 -3.84 1.47
C MET A 96 1.94 -4.01 2.06
N ALA A 97 1.80 -4.78 3.13
CA ALA A 97 0.53 -5.10 3.79
C ALA A 97 -0.19 -3.84 4.29
N ARG A 98 0.54 -2.83 4.79
CA ARG A 98 -0.04 -1.55 5.19
C ARG A 98 -0.77 -0.83 4.05
N ARG A 99 -0.46 -1.10 2.79
CA ARG A 99 -1.19 -0.48 1.66
C ARG A 99 -2.57 -1.09 1.44
N PHE A 100 -2.81 -2.28 1.97
CA PHE A 100 -4.02 -3.08 1.75
C PHE A 100 -4.81 -3.32 3.03
N THR A 101 -4.33 -2.84 4.19
CA THR A 101 -5.10 -2.92 5.44
C THR A 101 -6.40 -2.12 5.31
N PRO A 102 -7.52 -2.65 5.83
CA PRO A 102 -8.83 -2.03 5.70
C PRO A 102 -8.91 -0.62 6.30
N ASP A 103 -8.06 -0.28 7.27
CA ASP A 103 -7.93 1.07 7.84
C ASP A 103 -7.54 2.15 6.80
N HIS A 104 -6.82 1.76 5.75
CA HIS A 104 -6.42 2.64 4.67
C HIS A 104 -7.42 2.65 3.49
N VAL A 105 -8.47 1.84 3.54
CA VAL A 105 -9.51 1.77 2.50
C VAL A 105 -10.73 2.56 3.00
N SER A 106 -11.12 3.60 2.25
CA SER A 106 -12.23 4.47 2.64
C SER A 106 -13.54 3.66 2.78
N PRO A 107 -14.42 3.99 3.74
CA PRO A 107 -15.75 3.38 3.81
C PRO A 107 -16.57 3.58 2.53
N ASP A 108 -16.29 4.61 1.73
CA ASP A 108 -16.95 4.88 0.45
C ASP A 108 -16.36 4.09 -0.75
N THR A 109 -15.26 3.36 -0.56
CA THR A 109 -14.61 2.62 -1.66
C THR A 109 -15.47 1.45 -2.15
N HIS A 110 -15.48 1.23 -3.48
CA HIS A 110 -16.22 0.16 -4.13
C HIS A 110 -16.01 -1.22 -3.47
N PRO A 111 -17.07 -2.03 -3.28
CA PRO A 111 -17.00 -3.31 -2.59
C PRO A 111 -16.01 -4.31 -3.22
N GLU A 112 -15.91 -4.35 -4.56
CA GLU A 112 -14.93 -5.21 -5.24
C GLU A 112 -13.47 -4.80 -4.93
N LEU A 113 -13.18 -3.50 -4.86
CA LEU A 113 -11.83 -3.03 -4.56
C LEU A 113 -11.46 -3.34 -3.11
N LYS A 114 -12.41 -3.22 -2.17
CA LYS A 114 -12.25 -3.68 -0.78
C LYS A 114 -11.98 -5.17 -0.71
N LYS A 115 -12.76 -5.98 -1.43
CA LYS A 115 -12.63 -7.44 -1.46
C LYS A 115 -11.26 -7.86 -1.99
N VAL A 116 -10.83 -7.32 -3.13
CA VAL A 116 -9.51 -7.63 -3.71
C VAL A 116 -8.37 -7.16 -2.81
N SER A 117 -8.51 -6.02 -2.12
CA SER A 117 -7.51 -5.56 -1.16
C SER A 117 -7.36 -6.52 0.03
N ALA A 118 -8.48 -7.02 0.56
CA ALA A 118 -8.47 -8.04 1.60
C ALA A 118 -7.84 -9.37 1.12
N GLU A 119 -8.20 -9.84 -0.08
CA GLU A 119 -7.60 -11.03 -0.70
C GLU A 119 -6.07 -10.91 -0.83
N ILE A 120 -5.57 -9.74 -1.25
CA ILE A 120 -4.13 -9.48 -1.35
C ILE A 120 -3.47 -9.47 0.04
N PHE A 121 -4.09 -8.84 1.03
CA PHE A 121 -3.58 -8.83 2.39
C PHE A 121 -3.45 -10.26 2.96
N ASP A 122 -4.47 -11.08 2.78
CA ASP A 122 -4.47 -12.48 3.20
C ASP A 122 -3.40 -13.29 2.48
N PHE A 123 -3.23 -13.06 1.16
CA PHE A 123 -2.17 -13.69 0.36
C PHE A 123 -0.78 -13.37 0.90
N LEU A 124 -0.48 -12.08 1.13
CA LEU A 124 0.80 -11.64 1.69
C LEU A 124 1.04 -12.24 3.08
N SER A 125 0.00 -12.30 3.92
CA SER A 125 0.06 -12.86 5.26
C SER A 125 0.33 -14.37 5.28
N ARG A 126 -0.24 -15.12 4.32
CA ARG A 126 0.07 -16.56 4.13
C ARG A 126 1.51 -16.75 3.69
N ARG A 127 1.97 -16.01 2.67
CA ARG A 127 3.34 -16.10 2.17
C ARG A 127 4.40 -15.75 3.21
N MET A 128 4.13 -14.79 4.09
CA MET A 128 5.03 -14.48 5.20
C MET A 128 5.16 -15.66 6.18
N ARG A 129 4.03 -16.26 6.58
CA ARG A 129 4.03 -17.43 7.48
C ARG A 129 4.76 -18.63 6.89
N ASP A 130 4.56 -18.91 5.60
CA ASP A 130 5.24 -20.00 4.92
C ASP A 130 6.77 -19.78 4.88
N ALA A 131 7.19 -18.53 4.66
CA ALA A 131 8.60 -18.16 4.67
C ALA A 131 9.22 -18.26 6.07
N GLU A 132 8.50 -17.84 7.12
CA GLU A 132 8.92 -18.02 8.52
C GLU A 132 9.05 -19.49 8.92
N ALA A 133 8.11 -20.33 8.50
CA ALA A 133 8.15 -21.77 8.74
C ALA A 133 9.38 -22.40 8.06
N THR A 134 9.64 -22.05 6.80
CA THR A 134 10.80 -22.53 6.04
C THR A 134 12.12 -22.11 6.70
N TRP A 135 12.21 -20.86 7.16
CA TRP A 135 13.37 -20.36 7.89
C TRP A 135 13.59 -21.08 9.22
N THR A 136 12.53 -21.27 10.00
CA THR A 136 12.61 -21.98 11.30
C THR A 136 13.07 -23.42 11.11
N GLN A 137 12.58 -24.09 10.07
CA GLN A 137 12.97 -25.45 9.73
C GLN A 137 14.43 -25.55 9.26
N ALA A 138 14.91 -24.57 8.47
CA ALA A 138 16.31 -24.52 8.04
C ALA A 138 17.28 -24.33 9.21
N VAL A 139 16.90 -23.57 10.23
CA VAL A 139 17.71 -23.35 11.45
C VAL A 139 17.78 -24.61 12.34
N GLN A 140 16.72 -25.42 12.35
CA GLN A 140 16.64 -26.64 13.18
C GLN A 140 17.28 -27.88 12.53
N ALA A 141 17.69 -27.82 11.26
CA ALA A 141 18.30 -28.97 10.59
C ALA A 141 19.62 -29.36 11.29
N PRO A 142 19.77 -30.62 11.75
CA PRO A 142 21.00 -31.06 12.41
C PRO A 142 22.17 -30.97 11.44
N ARG A 143 23.25 -30.28 11.85
CA ARG A 143 24.51 -30.28 11.10
C ARG A 143 25.00 -31.72 10.98
N PRO A 144 25.36 -32.20 9.77
CA PRO A 144 25.94 -33.54 9.63
C PRO A 144 27.20 -33.63 10.49
N PRO A 145 27.42 -34.76 11.19
CA PRO A 145 28.61 -34.94 12.01
C PRO A 145 29.87 -34.76 11.14
N PRO A 146 30.94 -34.16 11.68
CA PRO A 146 32.18 -33.99 10.93
C PRO A 146 32.70 -35.35 10.44
N PRO A 147 33.29 -35.42 9.24
CA PRO A 147 33.86 -36.66 8.74
C PRO A 147 34.97 -37.12 9.69
N VAL A 148 34.83 -38.33 10.23
CA VAL A 148 35.89 -39.00 10.97
C VAL A 148 36.92 -39.43 9.93
N VAL A 149 38.04 -38.72 9.86
CA VAL A 149 39.18 -39.10 9.01
C VAL A 149 39.93 -40.24 9.71
N PRO A 150 40.25 -41.35 9.02
CA PRO A 150 40.89 -42.53 9.61
C PRO A 150 42.35 -42.29 10.03
#